data_AF-A0A482UQP9-F1
#
_entry.id   AF-A0A482UQP9-F1
#
_cell.length_a   1.000
_cell.length_b   1.000
_cell.length_c   1.000
_cell.angle_alpha   90.00
_cell.angle_beta   90.00
_cell.angle_gamma   90.00
#
_symmetry.space_group_name_H-M   'P 1'
#
loop_
_entity.id
_entity.type
_entity.pdbx_description
1 polymer ?
#
loop_
_entity_poly.entity_id
_entity_poly.type
_entity_poly.pdbx_seq_one_letter_code
_entity_poly.pdbx_strand_id
1 'polypeptide(L)'
;MLTGEGATNSLLPDWQVYIQAIGREILSEQSPSKLLQVREMLYELLSNCIPADVVLLMLVKELCRNVDDSVKHETVHWGAEYAHRLCMGSKDIFHLEAFVCKFMSIYKKWIVSMFG
;
A
#
# COMPACT_ATOMS: atom_id res chain seq x y z
N MET A 1 -27.06 8.62 -0.23
CA MET A 1 -27.68 7.48 -0.94
C MET A 1 -26.58 6.56 -1.43
N LEU A 2 -26.23 5.56 -0.63
CA LEU A 2 -25.51 4.38 -1.10
C LEU A 2 -26.56 3.27 -1.18
N THR A 3 -27.22 3.16 -2.32
CA THR A 3 -28.08 2.01 -2.64
C THR A 3 -27.29 1.08 -3.54
N GLY A 4 -27.28 -0.21 -3.23
CA GLY A 4 -26.82 -1.22 -4.17
C GLY A 4 -26.34 -2.48 -3.47
N GLU A 5 -27.22 -3.47 -3.40
CA GLU A 5 -27.02 -4.80 -2.84
C GLU A 5 -25.92 -5.61 -3.55
N GLY A 6 -25.22 -6.43 -2.76
CA GLY A 6 -24.27 -7.42 -3.26
C GLY A 6 -23.54 -8.08 -2.09
N ALA A 7 -24.17 -9.07 -1.47
CA ALA A 7 -23.63 -9.80 -0.33
C ALA A 7 -22.25 -10.41 -0.64
N THR A 8 -21.19 -9.76 -0.17
CA THR A 8 -20.05 -10.49 0.43
C THR A 8 -20.05 -10.06 1.88
N ASN A 9 -20.31 -10.99 2.79
CA ASN A 9 -20.18 -10.75 4.21
C ASN A 9 -18.69 -10.65 4.55
N SER A 10 -18.02 -9.60 4.05
CA SER A 10 -16.67 -9.27 4.47
C SER A 10 -16.77 -8.73 5.89
N LEU A 11 -16.23 -9.47 6.85
CA LEU A 11 -16.14 -9.05 8.26
C LEU A 11 -15.33 -7.75 8.46
N LEU A 12 -14.77 -7.19 7.37
CA LEU A 12 -13.91 -6.02 7.37
C LEU A 12 -14.65 -4.82 6.74
N PRO A 13 -14.44 -3.60 7.27
CA PRO A 13 -14.90 -2.37 6.65
C PRO A 13 -14.38 -2.18 5.22
N ASP A 14 -15.14 -1.47 4.38
CA ASP A 14 -14.83 -1.24 2.96
C ASP A 14 -13.42 -0.67 2.74
N TRP A 15 -12.99 0.28 3.57
CA TRP A 15 -11.65 0.88 3.46
C TRP A 15 -10.52 -0.13 3.69
N GLN A 16 -10.75 -1.16 4.52
CA GLN A 16 -9.77 -2.22 4.73
C GLN A 16 -9.72 -3.17 3.54
N VAL A 17 -10.88 -3.52 2.99
CA VAL A 17 -10.97 -4.32 1.76
C VAL A 17 -10.30 -3.57 0.60
N TYR A 18 -10.46 -2.25 0.55
CA TYR A 18 -9.83 -1.40 -0.45
C TYR A 18 -8.30 -1.37 -0.31
N ILE A 19 -7.77 -1.30 0.92
CA ILE A 19 -6.31 -1.44 1.15
C ILE A 19 -5.79 -2.81 0.70
N GLN A 20 -6.55 -3.89 0.91
CA GLN A 20 -6.19 -5.21 0.36
C GLN A 20 -6.14 -5.21 -1.16
N ALA A 21 -7.08 -4.53 -1.82
CA ALA A 21 -7.06 -4.35 -3.26
C ALA A 21 -5.81 -3.57 -3.72
N ILE A 22 -5.46 -2.47 -3.04
CA ILE A 22 -4.23 -1.73 -3.30
C ILE A 22 -2.99 -2.64 -3.17
N GLY A 23 -2.92 -3.45 -2.11
CA GLY A 23 -1.82 -4.41 -1.92
C GLY A 23 -1.68 -5.37 -3.11
N ARG A 24 -2.78 -5.90 -3.63
CA ARG A 24 -2.79 -6.74 -4.84
C ARG A 24 -2.28 -6.00 -6.08
N GLU A 25 -2.70 -4.75 -6.29
CA GLU A 25 -2.24 -3.93 -7.41
C GLU A 25 -0.73 -3.61 -7.32
N ILE A 26 -0.21 -3.39 -6.12
CA ILE A 26 1.23 -3.15 -5.92
C ILE A 26 2.05 -4.41 -6.22
N LEU A 27 1.55 -5.58 -5.85
CA LEU A 27 2.24 -6.86 -6.06
C LEU A 27 2.14 -7.35 -7.51
N SER A 28 1.07 -6.99 -8.24
CA SER A 28 0.84 -7.45 -9.61
C SER A 28 1.85 -6.88 -10.61
N GLU A 29 2.24 -5.61 -10.46
CA GLU A 29 3.12 -4.93 -11.41
C GLU A 29 3.95 -3.82 -10.75
N GLN A 30 5.25 -3.75 -11.10
CA GLN A 30 6.16 -2.70 -10.63
C GLN A 30 6.61 -1.80 -11.79
N SER A 31 5.68 -0.93 -12.23
CA SER A 31 5.87 0.09 -13.27
C SER A 31 5.44 1.49 -12.82
N PRO A 32 5.94 2.57 -13.46
CA PRO A 32 5.51 3.94 -13.15
C PRO A 32 4.01 4.17 -13.39
N SER A 33 3.43 3.51 -14.40
CA SER A 33 1.99 3.60 -14.69
C SER A 33 1.17 3.00 -13.56
N LYS A 34 1.56 1.82 -13.07
CA LYS A 34 0.90 1.18 -11.91
C LYS A 34 1.04 2.03 -10.65
N LEU A 35 2.21 2.62 -10.41
CA LEU A 35 2.41 3.53 -9.28
C LEU A 35 1.45 4.74 -9.32
N LEU A 36 1.23 5.32 -10.50
CA LEU A 36 0.27 6.42 -10.67
C LEU A 36 -1.17 5.97 -10.37
N GLN A 37 -1.57 4.78 -10.84
CA GLN A 37 -2.87 4.19 -10.49
C GLN A 37 -3.01 3.97 -8.98
N VAL A 38 -2.00 3.40 -8.33
CA VAL A 38 -2.00 3.19 -6.87
C VAL A 38 -2.07 4.53 -6.12
N ARG A 39 -1.43 5.58 -6.63
CA ARG A 39 -1.53 6.94 -6.06
C ARG A 39 -2.98 7.44 -6.08
N GLU A 40 -3.72 7.22 -7.16
CA GLU A 40 -5.14 7.58 -7.25
C GLU A 40 -5.98 6.83 -6.20
N MET A 41 -5.74 5.53 -6.04
CA MET A 41 -6.40 4.72 -5.00
C MET A 41 -6.08 5.22 -3.57
N LEU A 42 -4.82 5.58 -3.30
CA LEU A 42 -4.43 6.17 -2.01
C LEU A 42 -5.13 7.52 -1.78
N TYR A 43 -5.32 8.33 -2.83
CA TYR A 43 -6.08 9.57 -2.73
C TYR A 43 -7.55 9.33 -2.37
N GLU A 44 -8.18 8.28 -2.88
CA GLU A 44 -9.55 7.94 -2.51
C GLU A 44 -9.69 7.65 -1.01
N LEU A 45 -8.73 6.92 -0.42
CA LEU A 45 -8.71 6.68 1.03
C LEU A 45 -8.56 7.98 1.83
N LEU A 46 -7.60 8.83 1.46
CA LEU A 46 -7.37 10.09 2.16
C LEU A 46 -8.57 11.05 2.03
N SER A 47 -9.20 11.08 0.85
CA SER A 47 -10.38 11.93 0.58
C SER A 47 -11.61 11.46 1.36
N ASN A 48 -11.68 10.18 1.72
CA ASN A 48 -12.68 9.61 2.62
C ASN A 48 -12.26 9.66 4.10
N CYS A 49 -11.35 10.57 4.45
CA CYS A 49 -10.90 10.85 5.82
C CYS A 49 -10.28 9.66 6.55
N ILE A 50 -9.68 8.71 5.83
CA ILE A 50 -8.88 7.65 6.45
C ILE A 50 -7.48 8.21 6.76
N PRO A 51 -7.02 8.19 8.03
CA PRO A 51 -5.72 8.73 8.40
C PRO A 51 -4.56 8.05 7.66
N ALA A 52 -3.57 8.83 7.20
CA ALA A 52 -2.47 8.33 6.38
C ALA A 52 -1.57 7.32 7.10
N ASP A 53 -1.36 7.49 8.40
CA ASP A 53 -0.63 6.56 9.27
C ASP A 53 -1.35 5.19 9.35
N VAL A 54 -2.68 5.20 9.44
CA VAL A 54 -3.50 3.98 9.39
C VAL A 54 -3.40 3.31 8.02
N VAL A 55 -3.49 4.08 6.93
CA VAL A 55 -3.31 3.55 5.56
C VAL A 55 -1.94 2.90 5.42
N LEU A 56 -0.87 3.57 5.83
CA LEU A 56 0.50 3.04 5.75
C LEU A 56 0.67 1.78 6.58
N LEU A 57 0.23 1.77 7.84
CA LEU A 57 0.36 0.61 8.72
C LEU A 57 -0.37 -0.61 8.16
N MET A 58 -1.60 -0.43 7.68
CA MET A 58 -2.40 -1.51 7.13
C MET A 58 -1.84 -2.01 5.81
N LEU A 59 -1.32 -1.11 4.97
CA LEU A 59 -0.68 -1.49 3.71
C LEU A 59 0.63 -2.27 3.95
N VAL A 60 1.47 -1.83 4.89
CA VAL A 60 2.70 -2.57 5.29
C VAL A 60 2.34 -3.98 5.75
N LYS A 61 1.33 -4.11 6.63
CA LYS A 61 0.85 -5.42 7.09
C LYS A 61 0.37 -6.28 5.94
N GLU A 62 -0.41 -5.73 5.02
CA GLU A 62 -0.92 -6.47 3.87
C GLU A 62 0.21 -6.95 2.95
N LEU A 63 1.16 -6.08 2.61
CA LEU A 63 2.30 -6.46 1.79
C LEU A 63 3.14 -7.55 2.47
N CYS A 64 3.38 -7.43 3.78
CA CYS A 64 4.12 -8.44 4.54
C CYS A 64 3.45 -9.82 4.52
N ARG A 65 2.13 -9.92 4.39
CA ARG A 65 1.44 -11.22 4.33
C ARG A 65 1.67 -11.96 3.01
N ASN A 66 2.10 -11.25 1.98
CA ASN A 66 2.12 -11.73 0.60
C ASN A 66 3.55 -11.83 0.01
N VAL A 67 4.59 -11.59 0.81
CA VAL A 67 6.00 -11.63 0.34
C VAL A 67 6.87 -12.55 1.20
N ASP A 68 8.05 -12.90 0.69
CA ASP A 68 9.06 -13.69 1.39
C ASP A 68 9.68 -12.91 2.57
N ASP A 69 10.23 -13.63 3.56
CA ASP A 69 10.84 -13.05 4.77
C ASP A 69 11.97 -12.06 4.47
N SER A 70 12.75 -12.29 3.41
CA SER A 70 13.79 -11.37 2.94
C SER A 70 13.21 -9.99 2.57
N VAL A 71 12.08 -9.98 1.87
CA VAL A 71 11.37 -8.75 1.47
C VAL A 71 10.61 -8.15 2.66
N LYS A 72 10.05 -8.97 3.55
CA LYS A 72 9.34 -8.49 4.76
C LYS A 72 10.23 -7.59 5.61
N HIS A 73 11.49 -7.97 5.83
CA HIS A 73 12.41 -7.18 6.64
C HIS A 73 12.60 -5.77 6.07
N GLU A 74 12.87 -5.66 4.77
CA GLU A 74 12.99 -4.35 4.11
C GLU A 74 11.66 -3.59 4.11
N THR A 75 10.54 -4.28 3.90
CA THR A 75 9.19 -3.68 3.89
C THR A 75 8.87 -3.02 5.23
N VAL A 76 9.15 -3.70 6.34
CA VAL A 76 8.93 -3.17 7.70
C VAL A 76 9.89 -2.01 7.99
N HIS A 77 11.17 -2.15 7.64
CA HIS A 77 12.16 -1.09 7.84
C HIS A 77 11.75 0.21 7.14
N TRP A 78 11.43 0.14 5.83
CA TRP A 78 10.99 1.31 5.08
C TRP A 78 9.60 1.78 5.52
N GLY A 79 8.70 0.88 5.92
CA GLY A 79 7.42 1.24 6.51
C GLY A 79 7.56 2.12 7.75
N ALA A 80 8.50 1.79 8.64
CA ALA A 80 8.79 2.59 9.83
C ALA A 80 9.42 3.96 9.49
N GLU A 81 10.37 4.00 8.55
CA GLU A 81 10.99 5.24 8.07
C GLU A 81 9.95 6.21 7.48
N TYR A 82 9.04 5.72 6.63
CA TYR A 82 7.99 6.56 6.06
C TYR A 82 6.90 6.93 7.06
N ALA A 83 6.62 6.09 8.05
CA ALA A 83 5.73 6.43 9.16
C ALA A 83 6.28 7.60 9.99
N HIS A 84 7.59 7.59 10.29
CA HIS A 84 8.23 8.72 10.96
C HIS A 84 8.18 10.00 10.11
N ARG A 85 8.41 9.90 8.80
CA ARG A 85 8.34 11.04 7.87
C ARG A 85 6.94 11.63 7.76
N LEU A 86 5.88 10.81 7.84
CA LEU A 86 4.49 11.28 7.88
C LEU A 86 4.26 12.24 9.06
N CYS A 87 4.84 11.97 10.24
CA CYS A 87 4.68 12.84 11.41
C CYS A 87 5.38 14.21 11.28
N MET A 88 6.38 14.32 10.39
CA MET A 88 7.23 15.51 10.23
C MET A 88 6.96 16.27 8.94
N GLY A 89 6.13 15.72 8.05
CA GLY A 89 5.88 16.19 6.70
C GLY A 89 4.64 17.06 6.55
N SER A 90 4.45 17.62 5.34
CA SER A 90 3.34 18.52 5.03
C SER A 90 2.30 17.93 4.09
N LYS A 91 2.60 16.85 3.35
CA LYS A 91 1.66 16.20 2.42
C LYS A 91 1.74 14.68 2.49
N ASP A 92 0.78 14.08 3.17
CA ASP A 92 0.68 12.64 3.42
C ASP A 92 0.84 11.78 2.16
N ILE A 93 0.16 12.16 1.09
CA ILE A 93 0.19 11.42 -0.17
C ILE A 93 1.59 11.26 -0.76
N PHE A 94 2.49 12.25 -0.57
CA PHE A 94 3.86 12.15 -1.07
C PHE A 94 4.66 11.08 -0.31
N HIS A 95 4.41 10.94 0.99
CA HIS A 95 5.08 9.92 1.80
C HIS A 95 4.53 8.52 1.52
N LEU A 96 3.20 8.40 1.33
CA LEU A 96 2.58 7.13 0.93
C LEU A 96 3.07 6.67 -0.44
N GLU A 97 3.06 7.55 -1.44
CA GLU A 97 3.59 7.23 -2.78
C GLU A 97 5.07 6.86 -2.73
N ALA A 98 5.88 7.60 -1.97
CA ALA A 98 7.31 7.32 -1.84
C ALA A 98 7.57 5.95 -1.19
N PHE A 99 6.76 5.55 -0.20
CA PHE A 99 6.80 4.20 0.36
C PHE A 99 6.46 3.15 -0.70
N VAL A 100 5.35 3.32 -1.44
CA VAL A 100 4.95 2.36 -2.49
C VAL A 100 6.02 2.23 -3.57
N CYS A 101 6.57 3.35 -4.05
CA CYS A 101 7.67 3.37 -5.01
C CYS A 101 8.89 2.61 -4.49
N LYS A 102 9.25 2.83 -3.22
CA LYS A 102 10.37 2.15 -2.57
C LYS A 102 10.13 0.65 -2.47
N PHE A 103 8.95 0.23 -2.03
CA PHE A 103 8.56 -1.18 -1.98
C PHE A 103 8.61 -1.83 -3.38
N MET A 104 8.01 -1.21 -4.39
CA MET A 104 8.03 -1.71 -5.77
C MET A 104 9.46 -1.91 -6.28
N SER A 105 10.39 -1.00 -5.96
CA SER A 105 11.79 -1.13 -6.33
C SER A 105 12.46 -2.33 -5.66
N ILE A 106 12.21 -2.54 -4.37
CA ILE A 106 12.75 -3.69 -3.60
C ILE A 106 12.18 -4.99 -4.16
N TYR A 107 10.85 -5.07 -4.29
CA TYR A 107 10.16 -6.27 -4.73
C TYR A 107 10.54 -6.66 -6.16
N LYS A 108 10.66 -5.69 -7.07
CA LYS A 108 11.14 -5.94 -8.44
C LYS A 108 12.56 -6.48 -8.48
N LYS A 109 13.47 -5.95 -7.65
CA LYS A 109 14.84 -6.48 -7.55
C LYS A 109 14.86 -7.91 -7.03
N TRP A 110 14.04 -8.20 -6.03
CA TRP A 110 13.90 -9.55 -5.49
C TRP A 110 13.36 -10.54 -6.53
N ILE A 111 12.30 -10.18 -7.27
CA ILE A 111 11.78 -11.00 -8.38
C ILE A 111 12.87 -11.28 -9.41
N VAL A 112 13.58 -10.25 -9.87
CA VAL A 112 14.65 -10.40 -10.86
C VAL A 112 15.80 -11.25 -10.31
N SER A 113 16.14 -11.14 -9.04
CA SER A 113 17.20 -11.95 -8.43
C SER A 113 16.81 -13.41 -8.20
N MET A 114 15.52 -13.70 -7.99
CA MET A 114 15.05 -15.04 -7.67
C MET A 114 14.63 -15.83 -8.92
N PHE A 115 14.12 -15.14 -9.95
CA PHE A 115 13.54 -15.76 -11.14
C PHE A 115 14.16 -15.30 -12.47
N GLY A 116 15.09 -14.33 -12.44
CA GLY A 116 15.87 -13.90 -13.60
C GLY A 116 17.18 -14.66 -13.71
#